data_AF-A0A529HFK5-F1
#
_entry.id   AF-A0A529HFK5-F1
#
_cell.length_a   1.000
_cell.length_b   1.000
_cell.length_c   1.000
_cell.angle_alpha   90.00
_cell.angle_beta   90.00
_cell.angle_gamma   90.00
#
_symmetry.space_group_name_H-M   'P 1'
#
loop_
_entity.id
_entity.type
_entity.pdbx_description
1 polymer ?
#
loop_
_entity_poly.entity_id
_entity_poly.type
_entity_poly.pdbx_seq_one_letter_code
_entity_poly.pdbx_strand_id
1 'polypeptide(L)'
;FGPTPIEHLPRLSAALGGKVHVYAKRDDCNSGLAMGGNKLRKLEYIVPDALRSGADTLVSIGGVQSNHTRMVAATAAKIGMKCVVIQEKWVPHYDAVYDRVGNILMTRLMGADSRLVDDGFDIGIRKSWEDAIQSVKDAG
;
A
#
# COMPACT_ATOMS: atom_id res chain seq x y z
N PHE A 1 -9.00 -13.35 -0.92
CA PHE A 1 -9.46 -14.71 -1.32
C PHE A 1 -9.68 -15.64 -0.14
N GLY A 2 -9.01 -15.46 1.01
CA GLY A 2 -9.14 -16.34 2.17
C GLY A 2 -7.76 -16.61 2.80
N PRO A 3 -7.59 -17.71 3.55
CA PRO A 3 -6.29 -18.16 4.03
C PRO A 3 -5.28 -18.29 2.88
N THR A 4 -4.10 -17.69 3.03
CA THR A 4 -3.05 -17.72 2.01
C THR A 4 -2.27 -19.05 2.05
N PRO A 5 -1.90 -19.60 0.88
CA PRO A 5 -1.22 -20.89 0.82
C PRO A 5 0.18 -20.82 1.47
N ILE A 6 0.64 -21.97 1.95
CA ILE A 6 2.01 -22.16 2.44
C ILE A 6 2.68 -23.14 1.48
N GLU A 7 3.78 -22.71 0.88
CA GLU A 7 4.50 -23.48 -0.11
C GLU A 7 5.86 -23.89 0.44
N HIS A 8 6.19 -25.18 0.31
CA HIS A 8 7.55 -25.65 0.54
C HIS A 8 8.44 -25.20 -0.62
N LEU A 9 9.64 -24.70 -0.30
CA LEU A 9 10.66 -24.32 -1.28
C LEU A 9 11.80 -25.34 -1.30
N PRO A 10 11.59 -26.55 -1.87
CA PRO A 10 12.57 -27.64 -1.77
C PRO A 10 13.90 -27.31 -2.46
N ARG A 11 13.86 -26.60 -3.59
CA ARG A 11 15.08 -26.18 -4.31
C ARG A 11 15.92 -25.20 -3.52
N LEU A 12 15.28 -24.22 -2.86
CA LEU A 12 15.97 -23.27 -1.99
C LEU A 12 16.54 -23.97 -0.74
N SER A 13 15.75 -24.86 -0.14
CA SER A 13 16.19 -25.67 1.01
C SER A 13 17.44 -26.49 0.67
N ALA A 14 17.44 -27.14 -0.50
CA ALA A 14 18.60 -27.88 -0.99
C ALA A 14 19.80 -26.98 -1.27
N ALA A 15 19.59 -25.82 -1.93
CA ALA A 15 20.65 -24.85 -2.22
C ALA A 15 21.31 -24.28 -0.96
N LEU A 16 20.60 -24.22 0.17
CA LEU A 16 21.11 -23.79 1.48
C LEU A 16 21.73 -24.94 2.30
N GLY A 17 21.94 -26.12 1.70
CA GLY A 17 22.59 -27.26 2.35
C GLY A 17 21.64 -28.27 3.00
N GLY A 18 20.33 -28.17 2.80
CA GLY A 18 19.35 -29.20 3.14
C GLY A 18 19.07 -29.43 4.64
N LYS A 19 19.73 -28.68 5.54
CA LYS A 19 19.54 -28.80 6.99
C LYS A 19 18.29 -28.05 7.51
N VAL A 20 17.77 -27.12 6.72
CA VAL A 20 16.60 -26.31 7.06
C VAL A 20 15.60 -26.40 5.91
N HIS A 21 14.35 -26.69 6.23
CA HIS A 21 13.23 -26.66 5.27
C HIS A 21 12.63 -25.26 5.22
N VAL A 22 12.77 -24.58 4.08
CA VAL A 22 12.25 -23.24 3.87
C VAL A 22 10.84 -23.31 3.31
N TYR A 23 9.93 -22.55 3.91
CA TYR A 23 8.55 -22.39 3.46
C TYR A 23 8.25 -20.91 3.24
N ALA A 24 7.31 -20.63 2.33
CA ALA A 24 6.78 -19.29 2.10
C ALA A 24 5.27 -19.28 2.30
N LYS A 25 4.79 -18.43 3.22
CA LYS A 25 3.36 -18.11 3.34
C LYS A 25 3.04 -16.97 2.38
N ARG A 26 2.22 -17.27 1.35
CA ARG A 26 2.02 -16.43 0.16
C ARG A 26 1.03 -15.28 0.37
N ASP A 27 1.31 -14.42 1.35
CA ASP A 27 0.52 -13.21 1.57
C ASP A 27 0.60 -12.22 0.39
N ASP A 28 1.59 -12.36 -0.49
CA ASP A 28 1.71 -11.67 -1.77
C ASP A 28 0.62 -12.05 -2.78
N CYS A 29 -0.08 -13.17 -2.60
CA CYS A 29 -1.14 -13.66 -3.50
C CYS A 29 -2.54 -13.61 -2.85
N ASN A 30 -2.73 -12.78 -1.82
CA ASN A 30 -3.93 -12.86 -0.97
C ASN A 30 -5.22 -12.28 -1.59
N SER A 31 -5.13 -11.49 -2.67
CA SER A 31 -6.25 -10.72 -3.21
C SER A 31 -6.08 -10.37 -4.69
N GLY A 32 -7.20 -10.20 -5.39
CA GLY A 32 -7.25 -9.64 -6.74
C GLY A 32 -7.14 -8.11 -6.80
N LEU A 33 -7.12 -7.44 -5.64
CA LEU A 33 -6.98 -5.98 -5.57
C LEU A 33 -5.53 -5.57 -5.80
N ALA A 34 -5.21 -5.22 -7.05
CA ALA A 34 -3.94 -4.67 -7.48
C ALA A 34 -2.73 -5.46 -6.92
N MET A 35 -2.71 -6.77 -7.14
CA MET A 35 -1.71 -7.75 -6.62
C MET A 35 -1.72 -8.02 -5.10
N GLY A 36 -2.50 -7.30 -4.30
CA GLY A 36 -2.61 -7.55 -2.86
C GLY A 36 -1.30 -7.44 -2.06
N GLY A 37 -1.20 -8.21 -0.99
CA GLY A 37 -0.07 -8.19 -0.06
C GLY A 37 -0.47 -7.99 1.41
N ASN A 38 0.52 -7.98 2.28
CA ASN A 38 0.30 -7.97 3.73
C ASN A 38 -0.47 -6.73 4.26
N LYS A 39 -0.49 -5.59 3.55
CA LYS A 39 -1.26 -4.41 4.00
C LYS A 39 -2.76 -4.60 3.79
N LEU A 40 -3.20 -5.37 2.80
CA LEU A 40 -4.63 -5.71 2.69
C LEU A 40 -5.14 -6.49 3.89
N ARG A 41 -4.35 -7.45 4.42
CA ARG A 41 -4.70 -8.16 5.65
C ARG A 41 -4.90 -7.21 6.85
N LYS A 42 -4.16 -6.11 6.91
CA LYS A 42 -4.35 -5.07 7.94
C LYS A 42 -5.63 -4.26 7.68
N LEU A 43 -5.84 -3.88 6.42
CA LEU A 43 -6.99 -3.07 6.01
C LEU A 43 -8.33 -3.78 6.25
N GLU A 44 -8.38 -5.11 6.21
CA GLU A 44 -9.57 -5.90 6.59
C GLU A 44 -10.11 -5.56 7.99
N TYR A 45 -9.26 -5.09 8.91
CA TYR A 45 -9.65 -4.72 10.27
C TYR A 45 -9.85 -3.21 10.48
N ILE A 46 -9.29 -2.36 9.59
CA ILE A 46 -9.37 -0.90 9.70
C ILE A 46 -10.56 -0.36 8.90
N VAL A 47 -10.78 -0.89 7.70
CA VAL A 47 -11.85 -0.42 6.79
C VAL A 47 -13.25 -0.53 7.40
N PRO A 48 -13.61 -1.58 8.17
CA PRO A 48 -14.92 -1.62 8.84
C PRO A 48 -15.15 -0.43 9.77
N ASP A 49 -14.11 0.12 10.39
CA ASP A 49 -14.22 1.29 11.25
C ASP A 49 -14.45 2.57 10.46
N ALA A 50 -13.68 2.77 9.38
CA ALA A 50 -13.88 3.90 8.46
C ALA A 50 -15.30 3.90 7.84
N LEU A 51 -15.84 2.73 7.51
CA LEU A 51 -17.22 2.59 7.03
C LEU A 51 -18.23 2.98 8.12
N ARG A 52 -18.05 2.52 9.36
CA ARG A 52 -18.94 2.84 10.48
C ARG A 52 -18.91 4.32 10.87
N SER A 53 -17.77 4.99 10.72
CA SER A 53 -17.65 6.43 11.00
C SER A 53 -18.32 7.28 9.92
N GLY A 54 -18.80 6.69 8.83
CA GLY A 54 -19.37 7.43 7.70
C GLY A 54 -18.32 8.18 6.88
N ALA A 55 -17.05 7.77 6.93
CA ALA A 55 -16.01 8.38 6.11
C ALA A 55 -16.27 8.10 4.62
N ASP A 56 -15.96 9.07 3.76
CA ASP A 56 -16.11 8.97 2.30
C ASP A 56 -14.76 8.84 1.56
N THR A 57 -13.66 9.06 2.28
CA THR A 57 -12.31 9.17 1.72
C THR A 57 -11.30 8.42 2.57
N LEU A 58 -10.52 7.53 1.94
CA LEU A 58 -9.32 6.96 2.56
C LEU A 58 -8.13 7.85 2.27
N VAL A 59 -7.48 8.34 3.32
CA VAL A 59 -6.27 9.16 3.21
C VAL A 59 -5.11 8.27 3.74
N SER A 60 -3.95 8.23 3.07
CA SER A 60 -2.77 7.47 3.56
C SER A 60 -1.43 8.05 3.04
N ILE A 61 -0.30 7.50 3.49
CA ILE A 61 1.04 8.00 3.18
C ILE A 61 2.04 6.86 2.92
N GLY A 62 3.07 7.14 2.12
CA GLY A 62 4.24 6.28 1.97
C GLY A 62 5.32 6.87 1.07
N GLY A 63 6.39 6.12 0.82
CA GLY A 63 7.36 6.48 -0.21
C GLY A 63 6.78 6.41 -1.64
N VAL A 64 7.51 6.94 -2.63
CA VAL A 64 7.12 6.91 -4.07
C VAL A 64 6.63 5.53 -4.53
N GLN A 65 7.39 4.46 -4.31
CA GLN A 65 7.01 3.10 -4.70
C GLN A 65 6.25 2.32 -3.60
N SER A 66 5.54 3.02 -2.70
CA SER A 66 4.87 2.39 -1.57
C SER A 66 3.83 1.36 -2.01
N ASN A 67 4.04 0.12 -1.55
CA ASN A 67 3.03 -0.93 -1.65
C ASN A 67 1.77 -0.59 -0.84
N HIS A 68 1.91 0.18 0.24
CA HIS A 68 0.78 0.52 1.12
C HIS A 68 -0.21 1.45 0.43
N THR A 69 0.27 2.56 -0.16
CA THR A 69 -0.60 3.53 -0.84
C THR A 69 -1.34 2.90 -2.02
N ARG A 70 -0.67 2.02 -2.78
CA ARG A 70 -1.28 1.23 -3.84
C ARG A 70 -2.40 0.32 -3.33
N MET A 71 -2.22 -0.36 -2.20
CA MET A 71 -3.29 -1.18 -1.60
C MET A 71 -4.43 -0.35 -1.02
N VAL A 72 -4.16 0.85 -0.47
CA VAL A 72 -5.20 1.78 0.00
C VAL A 72 -6.05 2.27 -1.17
N ALA A 73 -5.42 2.70 -2.27
CA ALA A 73 -6.11 3.11 -3.49
C ALA A 73 -6.99 1.99 -4.07
N ALA A 74 -6.47 0.77 -4.15
CA ALA A 74 -7.25 -0.39 -4.61
C ALA A 74 -8.46 -0.68 -3.70
N THR A 75 -8.28 -0.51 -2.39
CA THR A 75 -9.34 -0.72 -1.40
C THR A 75 -10.42 0.35 -1.51
N ALA A 76 -10.03 1.63 -1.59
CA ALA A 76 -10.94 2.76 -1.76
C ALA A 76 -11.79 2.59 -3.03
N ALA A 77 -11.15 2.31 -4.17
CA ALA A 77 -11.84 2.07 -5.43
C ALA A 77 -12.83 0.90 -5.35
N LYS A 78 -12.47 -0.18 -4.64
CA LYS A 78 -13.34 -1.36 -4.47
C LYS A 78 -14.60 -1.06 -3.65
N ILE A 79 -14.50 -0.21 -2.63
CA ILE A 79 -15.60 0.11 -1.71
C ILE A 79 -16.35 1.39 -2.09
N GLY A 80 -15.95 2.07 -3.17
CA GLY A 80 -16.59 3.30 -3.64
C GLY A 80 -16.23 4.55 -2.84
N MET A 81 -15.10 4.55 -2.13
CA MET A 81 -14.58 5.74 -1.45
C MET A 81 -13.60 6.52 -2.34
N LYS A 82 -13.49 7.82 -2.11
CA LYS A 82 -12.38 8.63 -2.62
C LYS A 82 -11.07 8.17 -1.99
N CYS A 83 -9.95 8.50 -2.61
CA CYS A 83 -8.63 8.17 -2.08
C CYS A 83 -7.66 9.33 -2.27
N VAL A 84 -6.98 9.73 -1.19
CA VAL A 84 -5.88 10.69 -1.22
C VAL A 84 -4.64 10.01 -0.66
N VAL A 85 -3.52 10.05 -1.36
CA VAL A 85 -2.27 9.48 -0.86
C VAL A 85 -1.10 10.42 -1.04
N ILE A 86 -0.27 10.50 0.00
CA ILE A 86 0.96 11.28 0.00
C ILE A 86 2.12 10.33 -0.32
N GLN A 87 2.94 10.73 -1.29
CA GLN A 87 4.09 9.98 -1.75
C GLN A 87 5.35 10.81 -1.59
N GLU A 88 6.18 10.44 -0.61
CA GLU A 88 7.40 11.15 -0.24
C GLU A 88 8.65 10.48 -0.82
N LYS A 89 9.76 11.23 -0.94
CA LYS A 89 11.05 10.70 -1.42
C LYS A 89 11.87 10.06 -0.29
N TRP A 90 11.30 9.02 0.32
CA TRP A 90 11.91 8.28 1.43
C TRP A 90 13.24 7.58 1.10
N VAL A 91 13.54 7.37 -0.17
CA VAL A 91 14.76 6.68 -0.60
C VAL A 91 15.52 7.65 -1.50
N PRO A 92 16.83 7.89 -1.26
CA PRO A 92 17.68 8.68 -2.15
C PRO A 92 18.00 7.86 -3.41
N HIS A 93 16.98 7.56 -4.20
CA HIS A 93 17.06 6.78 -5.42
C HIS A 93 16.59 7.63 -6.59
N TYR A 94 17.51 7.83 -7.54
CA TYR A 94 17.30 8.70 -8.69
C TYR A 94 17.24 7.84 -9.94
N ASP A 95 16.03 7.50 -10.33
CA ASP A 95 15.73 6.80 -11.57
C ASP A 95 14.73 7.63 -12.38
N ALA A 96 14.94 7.67 -13.70
CA ALA A 96 14.20 8.57 -14.60
C ALA A 96 12.68 8.31 -14.63
N VAL A 97 12.24 7.12 -14.21
CA VAL A 97 10.84 6.70 -14.27
C VAL A 97 10.29 6.30 -12.90
N TYR A 98 11.06 6.48 -11.82
CA TYR A 98 10.73 6.00 -10.48
C TYR A 98 9.35 6.47 -9.98
N ASP A 99 8.91 7.65 -10.38
CA ASP A 99 7.62 8.25 -10.02
C ASP A 99 6.49 8.00 -11.04
N ARG A 100 6.72 7.16 -12.06
CA ARG A 100 5.81 6.93 -13.20
C ARG A 100 5.57 5.46 -13.54
N VAL A 101 6.22 4.53 -12.84
CA VAL A 101 6.05 3.08 -13.04
C VAL A 101 5.63 2.39 -11.74
N GLY A 102 5.38 1.09 -11.78
CA GLY A 102 5.18 0.28 -10.57
C GLY A 102 3.97 0.70 -9.73
N ASN A 103 4.16 0.79 -8.41
CA ASN A 103 3.09 1.03 -7.45
C ASN A 103 2.42 2.39 -7.64
N ILE A 104 3.18 3.46 -7.86
CA ILE A 104 2.63 4.81 -8.05
C ILE A 104 1.79 4.92 -9.32
N LEU A 105 2.18 4.23 -10.39
CA LEU A 105 1.38 4.15 -11.61
C LEU A 105 0.04 3.48 -11.33
N MET A 106 0.04 2.32 -10.66
CA MET A 106 -1.21 1.63 -10.30
C MET A 106 -2.10 2.48 -9.39
N THR A 107 -1.53 3.15 -8.39
CA THR A 107 -2.24 4.08 -7.50
C THR A 107 -3.01 5.14 -8.31
N ARG A 108 -2.35 5.78 -9.28
CA ARG A 108 -2.97 6.79 -10.16
C ARG A 108 -4.03 6.19 -11.08
N LEU A 109 -3.77 5.02 -11.66
CA LEU A 109 -4.75 4.33 -12.53
C LEU A 109 -6.03 3.94 -11.79
N MET A 110 -5.97 3.73 -10.48
CA MET A 110 -7.14 3.46 -9.64
C MET A 110 -7.88 4.72 -9.18
N GLY A 111 -7.50 5.90 -9.69
CA GLY A 111 -8.20 7.17 -9.44
C GLY A 111 -7.87 7.84 -8.11
N ALA A 112 -6.81 7.43 -7.42
CA ALA A 112 -6.38 8.14 -6.21
C ALA A 112 -5.74 9.49 -6.54
N ASP A 113 -6.03 10.51 -5.72
CA ASP A 113 -5.29 11.76 -5.66
C ASP A 113 -3.88 11.49 -5.07
N SER A 114 -2.92 11.30 -5.97
CA SER A 114 -1.53 10.94 -5.68
C SER A 114 -0.67 12.19 -5.61
N ARG A 115 -0.37 12.63 -4.38
CA ARG A 115 0.39 13.85 -4.09
C ARG A 115 1.86 13.52 -3.84
N LEU A 116 2.71 13.85 -4.81
CA LEU A 116 4.15 13.69 -4.66
C LEU A 116 4.74 14.90 -3.93
N VAL A 117 5.45 14.69 -2.82
CA VAL A 117 6.08 15.76 -2.04
C VAL A 117 7.56 15.46 -1.80
N ASP A 118 8.37 16.51 -1.66
CA ASP A 118 9.83 16.41 -1.55
C ASP A 118 10.31 16.31 -0.10
N ASP A 119 9.70 15.39 0.65
CA ASP A 119 10.03 15.11 2.05
C ASP A 119 10.85 13.82 2.18
N GLY A 120 11.77 13.79 3.15
CA GLY A 120 12.65 12.64 3.44
C GLY A 120 11.97 11.52 4.24
N PHE A 121 12.69 10.43 4.56
CA PHE A 121 12.11 9.30 5.29
C PHE A 121 11.82 9.57 6.77
N ASP A 122 10.66 9.09 7.22
CA ASP A 122 10.25 9.04 8.63
C ASP A 122 9.07 8.04 8.77
N ILE A 123 8.94 7.46 9.96
CA ILE A 123 7.88 6.50 10.32
C ILE A 123 6.80 7.10 11.22
N GLY A 124 6.99 8.33 11.69
CA GLY A 124 6.05 9.06 12.55
C GLY A 124 4.89 9.73 11.79
N ILE A 125 4.12 10.54 12.51
CA ILE A 125 3.09 11.41 11.93
C ILE A 125 3.78 12.55 11.19
N ARG A 126 3.34 12.80 9.95
CA ARG A 126 3.96 13.75 9.03
C ARG A 126 3.06 14.96 8.86
N LYS A 127 3.65 16.15 8.73
CA LYS A 127 2.90 17.37 8.44
C LYS A 127 2.16 17.28 7.09
N SER A 128 2.82 16.75 6.07
CA SER A 128 2.24 16.46 4.75
C SER A 128 0.97 15.61 4.83
N TRP A 129 0.94 14.68 5.80
CA TRP A 129 -0.19 13.82 6.10
C TRP A 129 -1.33 14.58 6.79
N GLU A 130 -1.01 15.38 7.81
CA GLU A 130 -1.98 16.24 8.50
C GLU A 130 -2.65 17.23 7.55
N ASP A 131 -1.85 17.90 6.70
CA ASP A 131 -2.32 18.85 5.70
C ASP A 131 -3.28 18.18 4.69
N ALA A 132 -3.00 16.93 4.31
CA ALA A 132 -3.88 16.18 3.42
C ALA A 132 -5.21 15.79 4.09
N ILE A 133 -5.19 15.34 5.35
CA ILE A 133 -6.43 15.11 6.11
C ILE A 133 -7.24 16.40 6.18
N GLN A 134 -6.60 17.53 6.49
CA GLN A 134 -7.29 18.81 6.61
C GLN A 134 -7.92 19.22 5.27
N SER A 135 -7.19 19.05 4.16
CA SER A 135 -7.73 19.35 2.82
C SER A 135 -8.97 18.52 2.46
N VAL A 136 -9.08 17.30 2.95
CA VAL A 136 -10.28 16.46 2.74
C VAL A 136 -11.44 16.98 3.58
N LYS A 137 -11.19 17.36 4.85
CA LYS A 137 -12.23 17.95 5.70
C LYS A 137 -12.76 19.27 5.14
N ASP A 138 -11.88 20.09 4.58
CA ASP A 138 -12.23 21.40 4.02
C ASP A 138 -13.05 21.27 2.72
N ALA A 139 -12.95 20.15 2.01
CA ALA A 139 -13.68 19.90 0.77
C ALA A 139 -15.13 19.43 0.97
N GLY A 140 -15.51 19.04 2.20
CA GLY A 140 -16.82 18.44 2.52
C GLY A 140 -17.02 17.05 1.93
#